data_AF-A0A918TPG7-F1
#
_entry.id   AF-A0A918TPG7-F1
#
_cell.length_a   1.000
_cell.length_b   1.000
_cell.length_c   1.000
_cell.angle_alpha   90.00
_cell.angle_beta   90.00
_cell.angle_gamma   90.00
#
_symmetry.space_group_name_H-M   'P 1'
#
loop_
_entity.id
_entity.type
_entity.pdbx_description
1 polymer ?
#
loop_
_entity_poly.entity_id
_entity_poly.type
_entity_poly.pdbx_seq_one_letter_code
_entity_poly.pdbx_strand_id
1 'polypeptide(L)'
;MTALGLLENGQWTKHAEAILWRENPSEWNLDVVGHPMFKRAVETAIETMPPDIQAELDKLTRIDEVALDAAMERERNAHENPPQRTNGLTLFRTKTLSLTREKVAFGIQFDRKIQLDELFFRHWRLADGWLSPTDAKRALNIFHDPLAKAMRRAVMGRIFPETPFAH
;
A
#
# COMPACT_ATOMS: atom_id res chain seq x y z
N MET A 1 22.53 15.39 14.39
CA MET A 1 22.37 14.98 12.98
C MET A 1 23.67 15.13 12.18
N THR A 2 24.43 16.23 12.33
CA THR A 2 25.81 16.35 11.81
C THR A 2 26.75 15.31 12.42
N ALA A 3 26.65 15.05 13.73
CA ALA A 3 27.42 14.03 14.44
C ALA A 3 27.10 12.58 14.02
N LEU A 4 25.99 12.36 13.30
CA LEU A 4 25.62 11.05 12.75
C LEU A 4 25.99 10.94 11.25
N GLY A 5 26.67 11.94 10.67
CA GLY A 5 26.99 11.97 9.23
C GLY A 5 25.76 12.11 8.33
N LEU A 6 24.61 12.53 8.88
CA LEU A 6 23.36 12.61 8.12
C LEU A 6 23.25 13.91 7.32
N LEU A 7 23.96 14.95 7.74
CA LEU A 7 23.96 16.26 7.10
C LEU A 7 25.37 16.65 6.67
N GLU A 8 25.52 17.07 5.42
CA GLU A 8 26.72 17.67 4.84
C GLU A 8 26.33 18.99 4.18
N ASN A 9 26.99 20.09 4.57
CA ASN A 9 26.73 21.44 4.05
C ASN A 9 25.26 21.91 4.15
N GLY A 10 24.55 21.50 5.20
CA GLY A 10 23.12 21.83 5.37
C GLY A 10 22.18 21.07 4.43
N GLN A 11 22.71 20.10 3.69
CA GLN A 11 21.97 19.15 2.86
C GLN A 11 22.13 17.75 3.44
N TRP A 12 21.18 16.86 3.17
CA TRP A 12 21.30 15.47 3.62
C TRP A 12 22.36 14.74 2.81
N THR A 13 23.10 13.86 3.47
CA THR A 13 24.02 12.96 2.78
C THR A 13 23.23 11.87 2.05
N LYS A 14 23.79 11.32 0.96
CA LYS A 14 23.16 10.23 0.18
C LYS A 14 22.73 9.01 1.03
N HIS A 15 23.39 8.80 2.16
CA HIS A 15 23.07 7.71 3.09
C HIS A 15 21.89 8.04 4.03
N ALA A 16 21.65 9.32 4.31
CA ALA A 16 20.55 9.77 5.16
C ALA A 16 19.21 9.82 4.42
N GLU A 17 19.22 10.01 3.11
CA GLU A 17 18.01 10.13 2.27
C GLU A 17 17.08 8.90 2.40
N ALA A 18 17.64 7.69 2.47
CA ALA A 18 16.86 6.45 2.55
C ALA A 18 16.19 6.20 3.93
N ILE A 19 16.72 6.80 4.99
CA ILE A 19 16.18 6.67 6.36
C ILE A 19 15.16 7.78 6.63
N LEU A 20 15.42 9.00 6.14
CA LEU A 20 14.60 10.18 6.43
C LEU A 20 13.21 10.13 5.76
N TRP A 21 13.15 9.59 4.53
CA TRP A 21 11.89 9.53 3.77
C TRP A 21 10.88 8.53 4.34
N ARG A 22 11.34 7.57 5.14
CA ARG A 22 10.49 6.55 5.78
C ARG A 22 9.80 7.05 7.04
N GLU A 23 10.48 7.89 7.82
CA GLU A 23 9.90 8.48 9.03
C GLU A 23 8.98 9.66 8.71
N ASN A 24 9.30 10.45 7.67
CA ASN A 24 8.64 11.69 7.24
C ASN A 24 7.68 12.31 8.28
N PRO A 25 8.22 12.80 9.42
CA PRO A 25 7.39 13.40 10.46
C PRO A 25 6.59 14.56 9.90
N SER A 26 5.31 14.65 10.25
CA SER A 26 4.40 15.69 9.76
C SER A 26 4.93 17.11 10.00
N GLU A 27 5.73 17.27 11.05
CA GLU A 27 6.38 18.50 11.50
C GLU A 27 7.44 19.02 10.52
N TRP A 28 7.95 18.17 9.61
CA TRP A 28 9.03 18.53 8.69
C TRP A 28 8.51 18.95 7.32
N ASN A 29 7.23 18.72 7.03
CA ASN A 29 6.53 19.15 5.81
C ASN A 29 7.34 18.90 4.52
N LEU A 30 7.98 17.74 4.41
CA LEU A 30 8.80 17.40 3.25
C LEU A 30 7.91 16.95 2.09
N ASP A 31 8.04 17.64 0.96
CA ASP A 31 7.40 17.22 -0.30
C ASP A 31 8.20 16.10 -0.98
N VAL A 32 8.09 14.90 -0.42
CA VAL A 32 8.73 13.69 -0.94
C VAL A 32 8.23 13.39 -2.37
N VAL A 33 6.94 13.59 -2.64
CA VAL A 33 6.33 13.27 -3.95
C VAL A 33 6.78 14.23 -5.04
N GLY A 34 6.96 15.50 -4.71
CA GLY A 34 7.51 16.51 -5.63
C GLY A 34 8.99 16.35 -5.93
N HIS A 35 9.74 15.65 -5.06
CA HIS A 35 11.18 15.52 -5.15
C HIS A 35 11.63 14.80 -6.45
N PRO A 36 12.61 15.34 -7.21
CA PRO A 36 13.06 14.75 -8.48
C PRO A 36 13.52 13.29 -8.37
N MET A 37 14.18 12.94 -7.26
CA MET A 37 14.62 11.56 -7.02
C MET A 37 13.44 10.60 -6.82
N PHE A 38 12.37 11.04 -6.18
CA PHE A 38 11.16 10.23 -6.02
C PHE A 38 10.48 10.01 -7.38
N LYS A 39 10.34 11.06 -8.18
CA LYS A 39 9.78 10.96 -9.54
C LYS A 39 10.55 9.97 -10.42
N ARG A 40 11.89 10.04 -10.39
CA ARG A 40 12.75 9.05 -11.08
C ARG A 40 12.53 7.65 -10.55
N ALA A 41 12.44 7.47 -9.23
CA ALA A 41 12.18 6.17 -8.64
C ALA A 41 10.80 5.60 -9.06
N VAL A 42 9.78 6.44 -9.24
CA VAL A 42 8.48 6.04 -9.79
C VAL A 42 8.64 5.56 -11.24
N GLU A 43 9.32 6.34 -12.08
CA GLU A 43 9.57 5.97 -13.49
C GLU A 43 10.31 4.62 -13.57
N THR A 44 11.40 4.47 -12.83
CA THR A 44 12.15 3.22 -12.74
C THR A 44 11.29 2.07 -12.22
N ALA A 45 10.45 2.29 -11.20
CA ALA A 45 9.57 1.25 -10.68
C ALA A 45 8.53 0.79 -11.71
N ILE A 46 8.05 1.67 -12.58
CA ILE A 46 7.14 1.31 -13.67
C ILE A 46 7.89 0.53 -14.75
N GLU A 47 9.06 1.01 -15.17
CA GLU A 47 9.86 0.41 -16.26
C GLU A 47 10.42 -0.97 -15.91
N THR A 48 10.81 -1.17 -14.65
CA THR A 48 11.48 -2.39 -14.18
C THR A 48 10.55 -3.35 -13.44
N MET A 49 9.23 -3.12 -13.52
CA MET A 49 8.25 -3.92 -12.80
C MET A 49 8.30 -5.39 -13.22
N PRO A 50 8.49 -6.32 -12.27
CA PRO A 50 8.44 -7.74 -12.57
C PRO A 50 7.04 -8.18 -13.06
N PRO A 51 6.94 -9.13 -14.02
CA PRO A 51 5.65 -9.56 -14.55
C PRO A 51 4.69 -10.16 -13.51
N ASP A 52 5.22 -10.83 -12.48
CA ASP A 52 4.44 -11.37 -11.36
C ASP A 52 3.82 -10.26 -10.51
N ILE A 53 4.57 -9.19 -10.24
CA ILE A 53 4.07 -8.00 -9.56
C ILE A 53 3.00 -7.31 -10.41
N GLN A 54 3.23 -7.15 -11.71
CA GLN A 54 2.25 -6.57 -12.63
C GLN A 54 0.94 -7.36 -12.64
N ALA A 55 1.02 -8.70 -12.72
CA ALA A 55 -0.16 -9.56 -12.69
C ALA A 55 -0.95 -9.45 -11.36
N GLU A 56 -0.26 -9.34 -10.22
CA GLU A 56 -0.94 -9.10 -8.94
C GLU A 56 -1.56 -7.69 -8.86
N LEU A 57 -0.93 -6.66 -9.42
CA LEU A 57 -1.56 -5.32 -9.54
C LEU A 57 -2.84 -5.37 -10.38
N ASP A 58 -2.81 -6.00 -11.55
CA ASP A 58 -3.98 -6.13 -12.43
C ASP A 58 -5.13 -6.88 -11.74
N LYS A 59 -4.80 -7.95 -11.03
CA LYS A 59 -5.78 -8.73 -10.26
C LYS A 59 -6.38 -7.94 -9.10
N LEU A 60 -5.59 -7.12 -8.42
CA LEU A 60 -6.04 -6.32 -7.28
C LEU A 60 -6.84 -5.08 -7.70
N THR A 61 -6.59 -4.56 -8.90
CA THR A 61 -7.33 -3.42 -9.48
C THR A 61 -8.67 -3.82 -10.07
N ARG A 62 -8.78 -5.04 -10.61
CA ARG A 62 -10.02 -5.55 -11.18
C ARG A 62 -11.02 -5.89 -10.07
N ILE A 63 -11.97 -5.00 -9.84
CA ILE A 63 -13.18 -5.29 -9.07
C ILE A 63 -14.25 -5.74 -10.08
N ASP A 64 -14.51 -7.04 -10.14
CA ASP A 64 -15.56 -7.61 -10.95
C ASP A 64 -16.90 -7.66 -10.19
N GLU A 65 -18.01 -7.48 -10.92
CA GLU A 65 -19.36 -7.56 -10.33
C GLU A 65 -19.62 -8.92 -9.68
N VAL A 66 -18.98 -9.98 -10.17
CA VAL A 66 -19.06 -11.33 -9.62
C VAL A 66 -18.45 -11.39 -8.20
N ALA A 67 -17.29 -10.77 -7.95
CA ALA A 67 -16.75 -10.73 -6.60
C ALA A 67 -17.60 -9.86 -5.66
N LEU A 68 -18.22 -8.79 -6.18
CA LEU A 68 -19.13 -7.96 -5.41
C LEU A 68 -20.39 -8.74 -4.99
N ASP A 69 -20.99 -9.49 -5.91
CA ASP A 69 -22.16 -10.33 -5.62
C ASP A 69 -21.79 -11.46 -4.64
N ALA A 70 -20.64 -12.12 -4.83
CA ALA A 70 -20.15 -13.14 -3.91
C ALA A 70 -19.81 -12.57 -2.51
N ALA A 71 -19.38 -11.31 -2.41
CA ALA A 71 -19.14 -10.63 -1.14
C ALA A 71 -20.45 -10.21 -0.47
N MET A 72 -21.42 -9.72 -1.24
CA MET A 72 -22.77 -9.41 -0.76
C MET A 72 -23.43 -10.66 -0.16
N GLU A 73 -23.31 -11.80 -0.83
CA GLU A 73 -23.86 -13.08 -0.35
C GLU A 73 -23.13 -13.56 0.92
N ARG A 74 -21.80 -13.42 0.98
CA ARG A 74 -21.04 -13.73 2.21
C ARG A 74 -21.44 -12.86 3.39
N GLU A 75 -21.62 -11.55 3.18
CA GLU A 75 -22.04 -10.63 4.23
C GLU A 75 -23.50 -10.87 4.65
N ARG A 76 -24.40 -11.21 3.72
CA ARG A 76 -25.77 -11.65 4.04
C ARG A 76 -25.75 -12.90 4.92
N ASN A 77 -25.00 -13.93 4.49
CA ASN A 77 -24.87 -15.17 5.26
C ASN A 77 -24.26 -14.94 6.64
N ALA A 78 -23.27 -14.07 6.77
CA ALA A 78 -22.67 -13.72 8.07
C ALA A 78 -23.62 -12.91 8.97
N HIS A 79 -24.52 -12.11 8.38
CA HIS A 79 -25.56 -11.38 9.10
C HIS A 79 -26.66 -12.32 9.61
N GLU A 80 -27.08 -13.28 8.80
CA GLU A 80 -28.07 -14.30 9.15
C GLU A 80 -27.50 -15.36 10.12
N ASN A 81 -26.23 -15.72 9.95
CA ASN A 81 -25.52 -16.74 10.72
C ASN A 81 -24.22 -16.18 11.32
N PRO A 82 -24.30 -15.34 12.37
CA PRO A 82 -23.11 -14.76 12.97
C PRO A 82 -22.23 -15.87 13.59
N PRO A 83 -20.89 -15.81 13.39
CA PRO A 83 -19.99 -16.83 13.94
C PRO A 83 -20.13 -16.91 15.47
N GLN A 84 -20.07 -18.14 16.00
CA GLN A 84 -20.10 -18.37 17.44
C GLN A 84 -18.88 -17.71 18.10
N ARG A 85 -19.14 -17.04 19.21
CA ARG A 85 -18.16 -16.21 19.93
C ARG A 85 -17.03 -17.08 20.50
N THR A 86 -15.85 -17.02 19.89
CA THR A 86 -14.60 -17.47 20.53
C THR A 86 -13.85 -16.25 21.07
N ASN A 87 -13.76 -16.16 22.40
CA ASN A 87 -12.81 -15.32 23.16
C ASN A 87 -13.01 -13.80 23.20
N GLY A 88 -14.25 -13.30 23.28
CA GLY A 88 -14.55 -11.97 23.85
C GLY A 88 -14.09 -10.72 23.09
N LEU A 89 -13.11 -10.81 22.17
CA LEU A 89 -12.76 -9.76 21.22
C LEU A 89 -13.54 -9.97 19.94
N THR A 90 -14.70 -9.32 19.84
CA THR A 90 -15.34 -9.11 18.54
C THR A 90 -15.01 -7.69 18.11
N LEU A 91 -14.21 -7.54 17.04
CA LEU A 91 -14.16 -6.27 16.31
C LEU A 91 -15.61 -5.87 16.01
N PHE A 92 -15.98 -4.64 16.35
CA PHE A 92 -17.31 -4.07 16.25
C PHE A 92 -17.92 -4.23 14.83
N ARG A 93 -18.47 -5.40 14.49
CA ARG A 93 -19.44 -5.52 13.40
C ARG A 93 -20.77 -5.05 14.00
N THR A 94 -21.00 -3.75 13.89
CA THR A 94 -22.27 -3.13 14.24
C THR A 94 -23.38 -3.85 13.49
N LYS A 95 -24.20 -4.59 14.25
CA LYS A 95 -25.44 -5.30 13.85
C LYS A 95 -26.51 -4.39 13.21
N THR A 96 -26.16 -3.15 12.89
CA THR A 96 -27.06 -2.03 12.66
C THR A 96 -26.82 -1.32 11.33
N LEU A 97 -25.78 -1.69 10.59
CA LEU A 97 -25.51 -1.08 9.29
C LEU A 97 -26.27 -1.87 8.23
N SER A 98 -27.27 -1.24 7.60
CA SER A 98 -27.94 -1.79 6.41
C SER A 98 -26.87 -2.27 5.43
N LEU A 99 -26.96 -3.55 5.05
CA LEU A 99 -26.08 -4.16 4.05
C LEU A 99 -26.43 -3.54 2.70
N THR A 100 -25.59 -2.62 2.22
CA THR A 100 -25.76 -2.00 0.90
C THR A 100 -24.59 -2.36 0.01
N ARG A 101 -24.84 -2.35 -1.32
CA ARG A 101 -23.85 -2.67 -2.33
C ARG A 101 -22.64 -1.73 -2.24
N GLU A 102 -22.87 -0.46 -1.91
CA GLU A 102 -21.83 0.55 -1.75
C GLU A 102 -20.90 0.23 -0.57
N LYS A 103 -21.45 -0.24 0.57
CA LYS A 103 -20.62 -0.60 1.73
C LYS A 103 -19.76 -1.82 1.48
N VAL A 104 -20.31 -2.82 0.79
CA VAL A 104 -19.54 -4.02 0.41
C VAL A 104 -18.46 -3.66 -0.61
N ALA A 105 -18.79 -2.82 -1.61
CA ALA A 105 -17.80 -2.32 -2.56
C ALA A 105 -16.69 -1.52 -1.86
N PHE A 106 -17.04 -0.66 -0.89
CA PHE A 106 -16.05 0.07 -0.09
C PHE A 106 -15.16 -0.88 0.73
N GLY A 107 -15.73 -1.91 1.35
CA GLY A 107 -14.96 -2.94 2.08
C GLY A 107 -13.97 -3.67 1.17
N ILE A 108 -14.40 -4.10 -0.01
CA ILE A 108 -13.54 -4.73 -1.01
C ILE A 108 -12.41 -3.76 -1.41
N GLN A 109 -12.73 -2.51 -1.74
CA GLN A 109 -11.73 -1.50 -2.10
C GLN A 109 -10.72 -1.28 -0.98
N PHE A 110 -11.18 -1.21 0.27
CA PHE A 110 -10.31 -1.06 1.43
C PHE A 110 -9.35 -2.26 1.58
N ASP A 111 -9.87 -3.48 1.47
CA ASP A 111 -9.05 -4.70 1.54
C ASP A 111 -8.05 -4.80 0.38
N ARG A 112 -8.45 -4.40 -0.83
CA ARG A 112 -7.55 -4.34 -2.00
C ARG A 112 -6.45 -3.31 -1.82
N LYS A 113 -6.77 -2.14 -1.24
CA LYS A 113 -5.78 -1.12 -0.91
C LYS A 113 -4.75 -1.64 0.10
N ILE A 114 -5.17 -2.38 1.12
CA ILE A 114 -4.25 -3.03 2.07
C ILE A 114 -3.35 -4.04 1.36
N GLN A 115 -3.91 -4.88 0.49
CA GLN A 115 -3.13 -5.86 -0.28
C GLN A 115 -2.10 -5.19 -1.21
N LEU A 116 -2.48 -4.09 -1.86
CA LEU A 116 -1.56 -3.29 -2.67
C LEU A 116 -0.46 -2.65 -1.81
N ASP A 117 -0.81 -2.07 -0.66
CA ASP A 117 0.17 -1.53 0.29
C ASP A 117 1.18 -2.63 0.71
N GLU A 118 0.70 -3.82 1.07
CA GLU A 118 1.55 -4.96 1.42
C GLU A 118 2.46 -5.42 0.29
N LEU A 119 1.99 -5.41 -0.96
CA LEU A 119 2.80 -5.77 -2.12
C LEU A 119 4.05 -4.87 -2.22
N PHE A 120 3.86 -3.55 -2.06
CA PHE A 120 4.98 -2.60 -2.06
C PHE A 120 5.86 -2.73 -0.80
N PHE A 121 5.28 -2.99 0.38
CA PHE A 121 6.06 -3.20 1.61
C PHE A 121 7.02 -4.38 1.50
N ARG A 122 6.62 -5.45 0.81
CA ARG A 122 7.41 -6.66 0.68
C ARG A 122 8.40 -6.60 -0.48
N HIS A 123 8.02 -5.99 -1.59
CA HIS A 123 8.74 -6.15 -2.85
C HIS A 123 9.44 -4.89 -3.35
N TRP A 124 9.31 -3.73 -2.72
CA TRP A 124 9.92 -2.51 -3.27
C TRP A 124 10.75 -1.72 -2.24
N ARG A 125 11.92 -1.21 -2.64
CA ARG A 125 12.78 -0.33 -1.84
C ARG A 125 13.27 0.84 -2.68
N LEU A 126 13.43 2.02 -2.06
CA LEU A 126 13.88 3.22 -2.77
C LEU A 126 15.26 3.04 -3.43
N ALA A 127 16.19 2.38 -2.74
CA ALA A 127 17.55 2.18 -3.23
C ALA A 127 17.65 1.01 -4.23
N ASP A 128 16.88 -0.06 -4.00
CA ASP A 128 17.04 -1.33 -4.73
C ASP A 128 15.97 -1.54 -5.82
N GLY A 129 14.92 -0.72 -5.85
CA GLY A 129 13.77 -0.93 -6.73
C GLY A 129 12.96 -2.17 -6.32
N TRP A 130 12.54 -2.97 -7.31
CA TRP A 130 11.85 -4.23 -7.05
C TRP A 130 12.82 -5.31 -6.57
N LEU A 131 12.55 -5.85 -5.40
CA LEU A 131 13.32 -6.92 -4.79
C LEU A 131 13.06 -8.25 -5.50
N SER A 132 14.12 -9.03 -5.73
CA SER A 132 13.98 -10.41 -6.18
C SER A 132 13.21 -11.24 -5.13
N PRO A 133 12.60 -12.38 -5.49
CA PRO A 133 11.92 -13.24 -4.52
C PRO A 133 12.83 -13.69 -3.36
N THR A 134 14.13 -13.81 -3.61
CA THR A 134 15.12 -14.16 -2.59
C THR A 134 15.39 -12.98 -1.65
N ASP A 135 15.52 -11.77 -2.21
CA ASP A 135 15.79 -10.56 -1.42
C ASP A 135 14.56 -10.12 -0.64
N ALA A 136 13.36 -10.26 -1.20
CA ALA A 136 12.10 -10.00 -0.51
C ALA A 136 11.92 -10.90 0.72
N LYS A 137 12.38 -12.16 0.67
CA LYS A 137 12.36 -13.08 1.84
C LYS A 137 13.37 -12.70 2.92
N ARG A 138 14.46 -12.03 2.54
CA ARG A 138 15.56 -11.63 3.45
C ARG A 138 15.37 -10.22 3.98
N ALA A 139 14.63 -9.38 3.26
CA ALA A 139 14.34 -8.02 3.64
C ALA A 139 13.46 -7.98 4.89
N LEU A 140 13.75 -7.02 5.77
CA LEU A 140 12.86 -6.75 6.89
C LEU A 140 11.50 -6.27 6.35
N ASN A 141 10.41 -6.87 6.83
CA ASN A 141 9.07 -6.39 6.54
C ASN A 141 8.85 -5.06 7.26
N ILE A 142 8.85 -3.97 6.49
CA ILE A 142 8.50 -2.64 7.00
C ILE A 142 7.00 -2.47 6.83
N PHE A 143 6.26 -2.81 7.88
CA PHE A 143 4.81 -2.64 7.88
C PHE A 143 4.46 -1.14 7.89
N HIS A 144 3.44 -0.77 7.13
CA HIS A 144 2.92 0.59 7.04
C HIS A 144 3.92 1.64 6.54
N ASP A 145 4.98 1.24 5.83
CA ASP A 145 6.01 2.14 5.28
C ASP A 145 5.37 3.32 4.51
N PRO A 146 5.45 4.56 5.03
CA PRO A 146 4.88 5.74 4.38
C PRO A 146 5.43 5.99 2.98
N LEU A 147 6.70 5.67 2.75
CA LEU A 147 7.35 5.85 1.45
C LEU A 147 6.84 4.83 0.44
N ALA A 148 6.70 3.57 0.85
CA ALA A 148 6.13 2.53 0.00
C ALA A 148 4.65 2.81 -0.32
N LYS A 149 3.87 3.37 0.62
CA LYS A 149 2.50 3.86 0.35
C LYS A 149 2.49 4.98 -0.68
N ALA A 150 3.41 5.95 -0.56
CA ALA A 150 3.55 7.02 -1.52
C ALA A 150 3.93 6.50 -2.91
N MET A 151 4.87 5.54 -2.97
CA MET A 151 5.27 4.88 -4.21
C MET A 151 4.10 4.14 -4.85
N ARG A 152 3.35 3.34 -4.07
CA ARG A 152 2.13 2.68 -4.53
C ARG A 152 1.14 3.68 -5.12
N ARG A 153 0.82 4.78 -4.43
CA ARG A 153 -0.08 5.82 -4.95
C ARG A 153 0.39 6.38 -6.29
N ALA A 154 1.68 6.73 -6.37
CA ALA A 154 2.26 7.32 -7.57
C ALA A 154 2.25 6.36 -8.76
N VAL A 155 2.62 5.09 -8.54
CA VAL A 155 2.58 4.05 -9.58
C VAL A 155 1.14 3.78 -10.03
N MET A 156 0.22 3.60 -9.07
CA MET A 156 -1.20 3.36 -9.36
C MET A 156 -1.84 4.52 -10.12
N GLY A 157 -1.54 5.76 -9.75
CA GLY A 157 -2.05 6.95 -10.46
C GLY A 157 -1.49 7.11 -11.89
N ARG A 158 -0.36 6.47 -12.21
CA ARG A 158 0.23 6.48 -13.56
C ARG A 158 -0.30 5.35 -14.44
N ILE A 159 -0.41 4.14 -13.89
CA ILE A 159 -0.80 2.94 -14.65
C ILE A 159 -2.33 2.78 -14.68
N PHE A 160 -3.03 3.12 -13.59
CA PHE A 160 -4.46 2.90 -13.39
C PHE A 160 -5.19 4.17 -12.90
N PRO A 161 -5.18 5.27 -13.68
CA PRO A 161 -5.67 6.58 -13.24
C PRO A 161 -7.16 6.58 -12.86
N GLU A 162 -7.96 5.71 -13.47
CA GLU A 162 -9.41 5.61 -13.23
C GLU A 162 -9.79 4.80 -11.98
N THR A 163 -8.80 4.26 -11.26
CA THR A 163 -9.06 3.42 -10.09
C THR A 163 -9.02 4.22 -8.79
N PRO A 164 -9.82 3.86 -7.77
CA PRO A 164 -9.81 4.55 -6.47
C PRO A 164 -8.50 4.35 -5.70
N PHE A 165 -7.58 3.53 -6.22
CA PHE A 165 -6.30 3.21 -5.60
C PHE A 165 -5.25 4.32 -5.83
N ALA A 166 -5.47 5.27 -6.76
CA ALA A 166 -4.54 6.38 -6.97
C ALA A 166 -4.46 7.37 -5.76
N HIS A 167 -5.41 7.31 -4.83
CA HIS A 167 -5.58 8.26 -3.71
C HIS A 167 -5.28 7.67 -2.31
#